data_AF-A0A426YZE6-F1
#
_entry.id   AF-A0A426YZE6-F1
#
_cell.length_a   1.000
_cell.length_b   1.000
_cell.length_c   1.000
_cell.angle_alpha   90.00
_cell.angle_beta   90.00
_cell.angle_gamma   90.00
#
_symmetry.space_group_name_H-M   'P 1'
#
loop_
_entity.id
_entity.type
_entity.pdbx_description
1 polymer ?
#
loop_
_entity_poly.entity_id
_entity_poly.type
_entity_poly.pdbx_seq_one_letter_code
_entity_poly.pdbx_strand_id
1 'polypeptide(L)'
;MPSLTLEAKGPSFFPLSGELRQVNQRLEEVQKEFVKSKERLGERSKGGSPFTPKIQDKPIPINFHLPSLESYDGSLDPIEHIVAFRAQMALYNTSDVLLCWVFLTTLRGLARMWYN
;
A
#
# COMPACT_ATOMS: atom_id res chain seq x y z
N MET A 1 22.62 43.50 -51.18
CA MET A 1 21.47 43.36 -50.28
C MET A 1 21.66 42.07 -49.48
N PRO A 2 21.95 42.11 -48.16
CA PRO A 2 22.10 40.90 -47.37
C PRO A 2 20.70 40.39 -46.96
N SER A 3 20.38 39.15 -47.32
CA SER A 3 19.14 38.49 -46.90
C SER A 3 19.36 37.87 -45.51
N LEU A 4 18.63 38.39 -44.53
CA LEU A 4 18.52 37.84 -43.17
C LEU A 4 17.48 36.70 -43.18
N THR A 5 17.84 35.51 -42.73
CA THR A 5 16.85 34.46 -42.41
C THR A 5 17.26 33.69 -41.16
N LEU A 6 16.64 34.11 -40.04
CA LEU A 6 16.03 33.34 -38.95
C LEU A 6 16.71 32.02 -38.54
N GLU A 7 17.47 32.09 -37.44
CA GLU A 7 17.69 30.94 -36.56
C GLU A 7 16.35 30.50 -35.96
N ALA A 8 15.88 29.31 -36.36
CA ALA A 8 14.73 28.66 -35.74
C ALA A 8 15.13 28.18 -34.35
N LYS A 9 14.64 28.88 -33.30
CA LYS A 9 14.71 28.43 -31.92
C LYS A 9 13.94 27.11 -31.79
N GLY A 10 14.67 25.99 -31.75
CA GLY A 10 14.09 24.66 -31.59
C GLY A 10 13.20 24.55 -30.35
N PRO A 11 12.21 23.63 -30.35
CA PRO A 11 11.25 23.51 -29.25
C PRO A 11 11.98 23.17 -27.94
N SER A 12 11.80 24.04 -26.95
CA SER A 12 12.35 23.88 -25.61
C SER A 12 11.88 22.56 -24.99
N PHE A 13 12.81 21.64 -24.71
CA PHE A 13 12.57 20.30 -24.16
C PHE A 13 12.20 20.28 -22.65
N PHE A 14 11.91 21.43 -22.06
CA PHE A 14 11.72 21.59 -20.61
C PHE A 14 10.31 21.33 -19.99
N PRO A 15 9.20 21.04 -20.71
CA PRO A 15 7.87 20.89 -20.08
C PRO A 15 7.76 19.73 -19.07
N LEU A 16 8.55 18.67 -19.26
CA LEU A 16 8.44 17.43 -18.48
C LEU A 16 8.86 17.57 -17.00
N SER A 17 9.63 18.61 -16.67
CA SER A 17 10.10 18.83 -15.29
C SER A 17 8.97 19.20 -14.33
N GLY A 18 7.98 19.97 -14.81
CA GLY A 18 6.80 20.35 -14.03
C GLY A 18 5.88 19.14 -13.80
N GLU A 19 5.70 18.31 -14.83
CA GLU A 19 4.88 17.10 -14.76
C GLU A 19 5.50 16.05 -13.83
N LEU A 20 6.81 15.78 -13.94
CA LEU A 20 7.52 14.87 -13.04
C LEU A 20 7.44 15.32 -11.58
N ARG A 21 7.53 16.64 -11.32
CA ARG A 21 7.35 17.19 -9.97
C ARG A 21 5.95 16.95 -9.44
N GLN A 22 4.93 17.12 -10.26
CA GLN A 22 3.54 16.88 -9.88
C GLN A 22 3.26 15.39 -9.61
N VAL A 23 3.84 14.50 -10.41
CA VAL A 23 3.75 13.04 -10.21
C VAL A 23 4.42 12.62 -8.91
N ASN A 24 5.63 13.12 -8.63
CA ASN A 24 6.34 12.81 -7.37
C ASN A 24 5.57 13.33 -6.15
N GLN A 25 4.96 14.53 -6.22
CA GLN A 25 4.13 15.05 -5.14
C GLN A 25 2.91 14.17 -4.86
N ARG A 26 2.21 13.71 -5.91
CA ARG A 26 1.08 12.79 -5.74
C ARG A 26 1.51 11.45 -5.17
N LEU A 27 2.69 10.96 -5.55
CA LEU A 27 3.23 9.71 -5.03
C LEU A 27 3.53 9.82 -3.52
N GLU A 28 4.15 10.92 -3.08
CA GLU A 28 4.41 11.18 -1.66
C GLU A 28 3.11 11.27 -0.85
N GLU A 29 2.07 11.92 -1.40
CA GLU A 29 0.76 12.03 -0.74
C GLU A 29 0.05 10.67 -0.61
N VAL A 30 0.10 9.84 -1.65
CA VAL A 30 -0.43 8.47 -1.61
C VAL A 30 0.35 7.61 -0.62
N GLN A 31 1.69 7.72 -0.59
CA GLN A 31 2.53 7.02 0.39
C GLN A 31 2.24 7.48 1.82
N LYS A 32 1.98 8.78 2.03
CA LYS A 32 1.63 9.33 3.34
C LYS A 32 0.27 8.85 3.82
N GLU A 33 -0.75 8.84 2.96
CA GLU A 33 -2.07 8.28 3.31
C GLU A 33 -1.97 6.77 3.55
N PHE A 34 -1.07 6.07 2.84
CA PHE A 34 -0.76 4.66 3.09
C PHE A 34 -0.15 4.45 4.49
N VAL A 35 0.88 5.21 4.88
CA VAL A 35 1.49 5.16 6.23
C VAL A 35 0.47 5.49 7.32
N LYS A 36 -0.32 6.54 7.12
CA LYS A 36 -1.40 6.92 8.03
C LYS A 36 -2.50 5.86 8.15
N SER A 37 -2.79 5.13 7.07
CA SER A 37 -3.71 3.99 7.11
C SER A 37 -3.15 2.80 7.89
N LYS A 38 -1.82 2.59 7.84
CA LYS A 38 -1.13 1.63 8.72
C LYS A 38 -1.23 2.03 10.19
N GLU A 39 -1.02 3.31 10.50
CA GLU A 39 -1.17 3.84 11.87
C GLU A 39 -2.60 3.65 12.37
N ARG A 40 -3.61 3.96 11.57
CA ARG A 40 -5.03 3.70 11.93
C ARG A 40 -5.37 2.22 12.11
N LEU A 41 -4.67 1.32 11.41
CA LEU A 41 -4.85 -0.13 11.58
C LEU A 41 -4.14 -0.66 12.85
N GLY A 42 -3.03 -0.04 13.25
CA GLY A 42 -2.25 -0.39 14.45
C GLY A 42 -2.65 0.36 15.73
N GLU A 43 -3.29 1.52 15.63
CA GLU A 43 -3.69 2.33 16.78
C GLU A 43 -5.10 1.99 17.24
N ARG A 44 -5.22 0.88 17.97
CA ARG A 44 -6.19 0.81 19.08
C ARG A 44 -5.73 -0.04 20.27
N SER A 45 -4.42 -0.21 20.44
CA SER A 45 -3.87 -0.73 21.69
C SER A 45 -2.60 0.05 22.03
N LYS A 46 -2.36 0.29 23.32
CA LYS A 46 -1.15 0.95 23.82
C LYS A 46 0.13 0.12 23.61
N GLY A 47 0.03 -1.06 22.99
CA GLY A 47 1.16 -1.88 22.52
C GLY A 47 1.49 -1.54 21.07
N GLY A 48 2.78 -1.42 20.75
CA GLY A 48 3.23 -1.20 19.37
C GLY A 48 2.76 -2.30 18.41
N SER A 49 2.95 -2.07 17.11
CA SER A 49 2.56 -3.05 16.08
C SER A 49 3.17 -4.44 16.38
N PRO A 50 2.39 -5.53 16.24
CA PRO A 50 2.86 -6.90 16.49
C PRO A 50 3.91 -7.38 15.49
N PHE A 51 4.18 -6.56 14.46
CA PHE A 51 5.15 -6.87 13.41
C PHE A 51 6.55 -6.38 13.75
N THR A 52 7.55 -7.16 13.38
CA THR A 52 8.96 -6.72 13.42
C THR A 52 9.18 -5.53 12.46
N PRO A 53 10.18 -4.66 12.70
CA PRO A 53 10.49 -3.54 11.80
C PRO A 53 10.65 -3.95 10.34
N LYS A 54 11.26 -5.13 10.08
CA LYS A 54 11.40 -5.73 8.74
C LYS A 54 10.08 -5.90 7.98
N ILE A 55 8.96 -6.08 8.69
CA ILE A 55 7.61 -6.22 8.13
C ILE A 55 6.92 -4.84 8.07
N GLN A 56 7.23 -3.94 8.99
CA GLN A 56 6.67 -2.59 9.03
C GLN A 56 7.23 -1.69 7.91
N ASP A 57 8.54 -1.78 7.66
CA ASP A 57 9.28 -0.89 6.77
C ASP A 57 9.12 -1.23 5.28
N LYS A 58 8.54 -2.40 4.96
CA LYS A 58 8.31 -2.74 3.55
C LYS A 58 7.14 -1.93 2.99
N PRO A 59 7.36 -1.24 1.86
CA PRO A 59 6.28 -0.55 1.17
C PRO A 59 5.30 -1.60 0.62
N ILE A 60 4.00 -1.32 0.75
CA ILE A 60 2.98 -2.09 0.05
C ILE A 60 3.06 -1.73 -1.44
N PRO A 61 3.01 -2.71 -2.36
CA PRO A 61 3.03 -2.43 -3.79
C PRO A 61 1.90 -1.46 -4.16
N ILE A 62 2.21 -0.47 -5.00
CA ILE A 62 1.27 0.60 -5.39
C ILE A 62 -0.01 0.05 -6.05
N ASN A 63 0.08 -1.09 -6.73
CA ASN A 63 -1.04 -1.74 -7.41
C ASN A 63 -1.72 -2.82 -6.55
N PHE A 64 -1.43 -2.86 -5.24
CA PHE A 64 -2.03 -3.85 -4.36
C PHE A 64 -3.45 -3.45 -3.99
N HIS A 65 -4.42 -4.26 -4.42
CA HIS A 65 -5.80 -4.14 -4.00
C HIS A 65 -6.07 -5.12 -2.86
N LEU A 66 -6.63 -4.61 -1.77
CA LEU A 66 -7.06 -5.44 -0.66
C LEU A 66 -8.13 -6.40 -1.18
N PRO A 67 -7.92 -7.72 -1.04
CA PRO A 67 -8.87 -8.66 -1.61
C PRO A 67 -10.10 -8.71 -0.70
N SER A 68 -11.28 -8.84 -1.31
CA SER A 68 -12.57 -8.82 -0.62
C SER A 68 -12.81 -10.12 0.14
N LEU A 69 -12.08 -10.34 1.24
CA LEU A 69 -12.33 -11.45 2.17
C LEU A 69 -13.34 -11.04 3.25
N GLU A 70 -14.14 -12.00 3.67
CA GLU A 70 -14.93 -11.85 4.90
C GLU A 70 -14.02 -11.64 6.12
N SER A 71 -14.44 -10.75 7.02
CA SER A 71 -13.69 -10.47 8.23
C SER A 71 -13.90 -11.57 9.27
N TYR A 72 -12.82 -12.04 9.89
CA TYR A 72 -12.84 -13.01 10.97
C TYR A 72 -12.94 -12.32 12.33
N ASP A 73 -14.04 -12.54 13.04
CA ASP A 73 -14.27 -12.02 14.38
C ASP A 73 -14.05 -13.03 15.51
N GLY A 74 -13.71 -14.28 15.16
CA GLY A 74 -13.52 -15.37 16.11
C GLY A 74 -14.73 -16.31 16.24
N SER A 75 -15.82 -16.07 15.50
CA SER A 75 -17.02 -16.91 15.55
C SER A 75 -17.00 -18.11 14.58
N LEU A 76 -16.27 -17.98 13.47
CA LEU A 76 -16.11 -19.03 12.45
C LEU A 76 -14.93 -19.96 12.80
N ASP A 77 -14.80 -21.09 12.10
CA ASP A 77 -13.65 -21.99 12.27
C ASP A 77 -12.35 -21.25 11.83
N PRO A 78 -11.36 -21.08 12.74
CA PRO A 78 -10.09 -20.46 12.39
C PRO A 78 -9.36 -21.17 11.24
N ILE A 79 -9.50 -22.49 11.11
CA ILE A 79 -8.82 -23.27 10.07
C ILE A 79 -9.44 -22.96 8.71
N GLU A 80 -10.77 -22.92 8.60
CA GLU A 80 -11.46 -22.54 7.37
C GLU A 80 -11.10 -21.12 6.95
N HIS A 81 -11.02 -20.18 7.90
CA HIS A 81 -10.60 -18.81 7.60
C HIS A 81 -9.16 -18.75 7.04
N ILE A 82 -8.22 -19.50 7.63
CA ILE A 82 -6.83 -19.54 7.15
C ILE A 82 -6.76 -20.14 5.75
N VAL A 83 -7.52 -21.20 5.47
CA VAL A 83 -7.56 -21.84 4.15
C VAL A 83 -8.13 -20.88 3.10
N ALA A 84 -9.26 -20.24 3.40
CA ALA A 84 -9.88 -19.25 2.51
C ALA A 84 -8.95 -18.06 2.25
N PHE A 85 -8.32 -17.53 3.30
CA PHE A 85 -7.34 -16.45 3.19
C PHE A 85 -6.17 -16.85 2.27
N ARG A 86 -5.58 -18.03 2.47
CA ARG A 86 -4.46 -18.50 1.63
C ARG A 86 -4.86 -18.71 0.18
N ALA A 87 -6.03 -19.30 -0.07
CA ALA A 87 -6.56 -19.49 -1.42
C ALA A 87 -6.74 -18.15 -2.15
N GLN A 88 -7.29 -17.15 -1.46
CA GLN A 88 -7.47 -15.82 -2.02
C GLN A 88 -6.14 -15.11 -2.30
N MET A 89 -5.17 -15.24 -1.40
CA MET A 89 -3.86 -14.59 -1.55
C MET A 89 -2.97 -15.27 -2.60
N ALA A 90 -3.19 -16.54 -2.91
CA ALA A 90 -2.48 -17.25 -3.99
C ALA A 90 -2.66 -16.56 -5.35
N LEU A 91 -3.77 -15.84 -5.58
CA LEU A 91 -4.03 -15.09 -6.81
C LEU A 91 -3.11 -13.88 -7.01
N TYR A 92 -2.51 -13.37 -5.92
CA TYR A 92 -1.80 -12.09 -5.93
C TYR A 92 -0.26 -12.27 -5.88
N ASN A 93 0.25 -13.50 -5.91
CA ASN A 93 1.68 -13.84 -5.81
C ASN A 93 2.42 -12.97 -4.76
N THR A 94 1.84 -12.88 -3.57
CA THR A 94 2.22 -11.88 -2.57
C THR A 94 3.37 -12.34 -1.69
N SER A 95 4.23 -11.40 -1.30
CA SER A 95 5.26 -11.67 -0.29
C SER A 95 4.65 -12.00 1.09
N ASP A 96 5.37 -12.77 1.90
CA ASP A 96 4.99 -13.09 3.29
C ASP A 96 4.68 -11.85 4.14
N VAL A 97 5.37 -10.74 3.87
CA VAL A 97 5.13 -9.48 4.57
C VAL A 97 3.73 -8.95 4.24
N LEU A 98 3.33 -9.00 2.98
CA LEU A 98 2.01 -8.56 2.56
C LEU A 98 0.92 -9.51 3.07
N LEU A 99 1.19 -10.82 3.10
CA LEU A 99 0.31 -11.81 3.73
C LEU A 99 0.03 -11.45 5.20
N CYS A 100 1.07 -11.14 5.98
CA CYS A 100 0.91 -10.72 7.37
C CYS A 100 0.03 -9.46 7.50
N TRP A 101 0.28 -8.44 6.69
CA TRP A 101 -0.49 -7.20 6.71
C TRP A 101 -1.95 -7.39 6.35
N VAL A 102 -2.22 -8.15 5.29
CA VAL A 102 -3.59 -8.38 4.81
C VAL A 102 -4.33 -9.29 5.79
N PHE A 103 -3.65 -10.27 6.39
CA PHE A 103 -4.26 -11.11 7.42
C PHE A 103 -4.77 -10.27 8.60
N LEU A 104 -3.97 -9.31 9.08
CA LEU A 104 -4.39 -8.37 10.12
C LEU A 104 -5.65 -7.59 9.73
N THR A 105 -5.77 -7.16 8.47
CA THR A 105 -6.97 -6.45 8.00
C THR A 105 -8.24 -7.31 8.04
N THR A 106 -8.10 -8.63 7.94
CA THR A 106 -9.24 -9.56 8.00
C THR A 106 -9.74 -9.77 9.42
N LEU A 107 -8.93 -9.52 10.44
CA LEU A 107 -9.33 -9.69 11.84
C LEU A 107 -10.28 -8.56 12.28
N ARG A 108 -11.33 -8.88 13.01
CA ARG A 108 -12.30 -7.93 13.60
C ARG A 108 -12.62 -8.32 15.04
N GLY A 109 -13.23 -7.41 15.80
CA GLY A 109 -13.80 -7.73 17.12
C GLY A 109 -12.79 -8.33 18.10
N LEU A 110 -13.18 -9.42 18.75
CA LEU A 110 -12.36 -10.13 19.74
C LEU A 110 -11.09 -10.72 19.13
N ALA A 111 -11.17 -11.26 17.90
CA ALA A 111 -10.00 -11.81 17.22
C ALA A 111 -8.91 -10.76 16.96
N ARG A 112 -9.29 -9.53 16.59
CA ARG A 112 -8.34 -8.42 16.45
C ARG A 112 -7.73 -8.02 17.79
N MET A 113 -8.52 -7.98 18.86
CA MET A 113 -8.00 -7.63 20.19
C MET A 113 -7.05 -8.68 20.76
N TRP A 114 -7.27 -9.96 20.47
CA TRP A 114 -6.36 -11.03 20.88
C TRP A 114 -5.01 -10.97 20.15
N TYR A 115 -5.02 -10.54 18.89
CA TYR A 115 -3.82 -10.47 18.05
C TYR A 115 -2.94 -9.23 18.32
N ASN A 116 -3.55 -8.13 18.73
CA ASN A 116 -2.89 -6.86 19.05
C ASN A 116 -2.17 -6.91 20.40
#